data_AF-A0A7X3RAA2-F1
#
_entry.id   AF-A0A7X3RAA2-F1
#
_cell.length_a   1.000
_cell.length_b   1.000
_cell.length_c   1.000
_cell.angle_alpha   90.00
_cell.angle_beta   90.00
_cell.angle_gamma   90.00
#
_symmetry.space_group_name_H-M   'P 1'
#
loop_
_entity.id
_entity.type
_entity.pdbx_description
1 polymer ?
#
loop_
_entity_poly.entity_id
_entity_poly.type
_entity_poly.pdbx_seq_one_letter_code
_entity_poly.pdbx_strand_id
1 'polypeptide(L)'
;RDRIGAVDAVEDVLQETLVHAWSGLRDRSPRHVRAWLYQVARNRCADFLRSAQRRERFVESEDLATIINRFGVPVARQRRAAEDVVDAFDHVPEKERAALRSFYLDGLSIAEIAVRHRCPPGTIKRRLSHGRDMVRTELGVTTNRRSTAMSAESRTGKETFPGIRPDISIEQNTGTPFSIDFRELAWWFIVPEVGDRVRWADYEPTRDGTVWRLTEDKTAAASRCAIIHGRQCVEIEIEEHRHQDREGLLPLNHDPEKTARHTRFWGCLTETEVHWLAVESMKSDGTRELLTCLDEDFGWDWGMSPRLVEDKDYLTEQPDGSLAKNTDAPQVFSHGLYTVRIGDRAFECMRVFDIDEDASERAVLVMAFVTRAGRTVLFRRYNGNLWGKREKPPHSWGVEMTWEEDLPHTDRLVIDGVKYVHHYDSLTDVACGLRA
;
A
#
# COMPACT_ATOMS: atom_id res chain seq x y z
N ARG A 1 8.34 -18.52 -42.20
CA ARG A 1 9.75 -18.09 -42.08
C ARG A 1 9.86 -16.85 -41.19
N ASP A 2 9.30 -15.71 -41.55
CA ASP A 2 9.39 -14.45 -40.77
C ASP A 2 8.94 -14.51 -39.31
N ARG A 3 8.09 -15.47 -38.93
CA ARG A 3 7.58 -15.59 -37.55
C ARG A 3 8.36 -16.54 -36.64
N ILE A 4 9.08 -17.53 -37.18
CA ILE A 4 9.65 -18.64 -36.38
C ILE A 4 11.19 -18.59 -36.35
N GLY A 5 11.82 -17.74 -37.18
CA GLY A 5 13.24 -17.40 -37.09
C GLY A 5 14.20 -18.48 -37.59
N ALA A 6 14.03 -19.73 -37.16
CA ALA A 6 14.82 -20.89 -37.59
C ALA A 6 14.11 -21.69 -38.70
N VAL A 7 14.85 -22.14 -39.71
CA VAL A 7 14.29 -22.79 -40.91
C VAL A 7 13.72 -24.18 -40.57
N ASP A 8 14.39 -24.95 -39.72
CA ASP A 8 14.00 -26.33 -39.39
C ASP A 8 12.72 -26.35 -38.53
N ALA A 9 12.59 -25.40 -37.60
CA ALA A 9 11.39 -25.20 -36.79
C ALA A 9 10.13 -24.80 -37.60
N VAL A 10 10.31 -24.24 -38.80
CA VAL A 10 9.19 -23.92 -39.69
C VAL A 10 8.61 -25.18 -40.32
N GLU A 11 9.44 -26.18 -40.61
CA GLU A 11 9.01 -27.45 -41.21
C GLU A 11 8.24 -28.30 -40.20
N ASP A 12 8.68 -28.36 -38.95
CA ASP A 12 7.96 -29.06 -37.87
C ASP A 12 6.58 -28.46 -37.60
N VAL A 13 6.50 -27.13 -37.49
CA VAL A 13 5.21 -26.44 -37.26
C VAL A 13 4.29 -26.58 -38.47
N LEU A 14 4.83 -26.63 -39.68
CA LEU A 14 4.06 -26.89 -40.89
C LEU A 14 3.50 -28.32 -40.88
N GLN A 15 4.32 -29.30 -40.50
CA GLN A 15 3.92 -30.70 -40.44
C GLN A 15 2.82 -30.92 -39.38
N GLU A 16 2.97 -30.35 -38.19
CA GLU A 16 1.94 -30.36 -37.14
C GLU A 16 0.65 -29.65 -37.58
N THR A 17 0.77 -28.53 -38.29
CA THR A 17 -0.36 -27.79 -38.84
C THR A 17 -1.14 -28.65 -39.83
N LEU A 18 -0.45 -29.38 -40.70
CA LEU A 18 -1.07 -30.24 -41.70
C LEU A 18 -1.71 -31.49 -41.07
N VAL A 19 -1.08 -32.09 -40.06
CA VAL A 19 -1.65 -33.22 -39.29
C VAL A 19 -2.93 -32.78 -38.55
N HIS A 20 -2.90 -31.61 -37.91
CA HIS A 20 -4.09 -31.07 -37.24
C HIS A 20 -5.19 -30.68 -38.24
N ALA A 21 -4.82 -30.08 -39.36
CA ALA A 21 -5.76 -29.72 -40.41
C ALA A 21 -6.46 -30.96 -40.99
N TRP A 22 -5.72 -32.05 -41.18
CA TRP A 22 -6.24 -33.32 -41.69
C TRP A 22 -7.32 -33.92 -40.77
N SER A 23 -7.14 -33.84 -39.45
CA SER A 23 -8.13 -34.30 -38.46
C SER A 23 -9.42 -33.47 -38.44
N GLY A 24 -9.35 -32.19 -38.81
CA GLY A 24 -10.47 -31.24 -38.77
C GLY A 24 -11.16 -30.99 -40.12
N LEU A 25 -10.73 -31.67 -41.19
CA LEU A 25 -11.19 -31.41 -42.55
C LEU A 25 -12.55 -32.05 -42.89
N ARG A 26 -13.01 -33.04 -42.11
CA ARG A 26 -14.15 -33.91 -42.48
C ARG A 26 -15.50 -33.19 -42.62
N ASP A 27 -15.69 -32.02 -42.00
CA ASP A 27 -16.99 -31.32 -41.96
C ASP A 27 -16.95 -29.87 -42.49
N ARG A 28 -15.98 -29.50 -43.34
CA ARG A 28 -15.80 -28.08 -43.76
C ARG A 28 -16.07 -27.82 -45.24
N SER A 29 -16.87 -26.79 -45.49
CA SER A 29 -17.22 -26.28 -46.82
C SER A 29 -15.99 -25.76 -47.59
N PRO A 30 -15.79 -26.14 -48.87
CA PRO A 30 -14.62 -25.79 -49.68
C PRO A 30 -14.30 -24.28 -49.77
N ARG A 31 -15.31 -23.42 -49.61
CA ARG A 31 -15.18 -21.96 -49.79
C ARG A 31 -14.39 -21.26 -48.67
N HIS A 32 -14.17 -21.92 -47.54
CA HIS A 32 -13.51 -21.32 -46.36
C HIS A 32 -12.28 -22.10 -45.87
N VAL A 33 -11.92 -23.20 -46.54
CA VAL A 33 -10.82 -24.08 -46.11
C VAL A 33 -9.48 -23.33 -46.12
N ARG A 34 -9.23 -22.47 -47.11
CA ARG A 34 -7.97 -21.72 -47.19
C ARG A 34 -7.80 -20.72 -46.04
N ALA A 35 -8.84 -19.94 -45.72
CA ALA A 35 -8.82 -19.01 -44.59
C ALA A 35 -8.70 -19.75 -43.24
N TRP A 36 -9.38 -20.89 -43.11
CA TRP A 36 -9.31 -21.74 -41.93
C TRP A 36 -7.92 -22.38 -41.75
N LEU A 37 -7.29 -22.86 -42.82
CA LEU A 37 -5.91 -23.37 -42.78
C LEU A 37 -4.91 -22.30 -42.37
N TYR A 38 -5.07 -21.07 -42.86
CA TYR A 38 -4.25 -19.94 -42.39
C TYR A 38 -4.45 -19.64 -40.90
N GLN A 39 -5.67 -19.86 -40.39
CA GLN A 39 -5.94 -19.68 -38.97
C GLN A 39 -5.36 -20.80 -38.10
N VAL A 40 -5.44 -22.06 -38.56
CA VAL A 40 -4.79 -23.21 -37.89
C VAL A 40 -3.26 -23.01 -37.87
N ALA A 41 -2.67 -22.64 -39.01
CA ALA A 41 -1.24 -22.33 -39.12
C ALA A 41 -0.84 -21.18 -38.19
N ARG A 42 -1.62 -20.09 -38.14
CA ARG A 42 -1.37 -18.95 -37.26
C ARG A 42 -1.37 -19.34 -35.79
N ASN A 43 -2.31 -20.19 -35.38
CA ASN A 43 -2.41 -20.66 -34.00
C ASN A 43 -1.23 -21.57 -33.64
N ARG A 44 -0.85 -22.49 -34.52
CA ARG A 44 0.30 -23.39 -34.30
C ARG A 44 1.63 -22.65 -34.25
N CYS A 45 1.84 -21.65 -35.11
CA CYS A 45 2.99 -20.76 -35.00
C CYS A 45 3.00 -20.01 -33.65
N ALA A 46 1.85 -19.55 -33.17
CA ALA A 46 1.76 -18.87 -31.87
C ALA A 46 2.05 -19.82 -30.69
N ASP A 47 1.57 -21.06 -30.75
CA ASP A 47 1.79 -22.07 -29.71
C ASP A 47 3.25 -22.57 -29.70
N PHE A 48 3.87 -22.71 -30.88
CA PHE A 48 5.29 -23.02 -31.00
C PHE A 48 6.16 -21.91 -30.42
N LEU A 49 5.87 -20.64 -30.73
CA LEU A 49 6.60 -19.50 -30.18
C LEU A 49 6.44 -19.38 -28.66
N ARG A 50 5.23 -19.62 -28.16
CA ARG A 50 4.97 -19.72 -26.70
C ARG A 50 5.75 -20.89 -26.10
N SER A 51 5.85 -22.03 -26.78
CA SER A 51 6.59 -23.19 -26.29
C SER A 51 8.10 -23.00 -26.32
N ALA A 52 8.62 -22.30 -27.32
CA ALA A 52 10.02 -21.92 -27.41
C ALA A 52 10.37 -20.91 -26.31
N GLN A 53 9.52 -19.90 -26.09
CA GLN A 53 9.64 -18.98 -24.95
C GLN A 53 9.54 -19.69 -23.59
N ARG A 54 8.69 -20.71 -23.44
CA ARG A 54 8.63 -21.54 -22.21
C ARG A 54 9.91 -22.33 -21.96
N ARG A 55 10.59 -22.81 -23.01
CA ARG A 55 11.84 -23.58 -22.87
C ARG A 55 13.04 -22.72 -22.48
N GLU A 56 13.01 -21.43 -22.80
CA GLU A 56 14.00 -20.45 -22.33
C GLU A 56 13.66 -19.83 -20.96
N ARG A 57 12.48 -20.11 -20.37
CA ARG A 57 11.95 -19.53 -19.11
C ARG A 57 11.81 -20.56 -17.98
N PHE A 58 12.91 -21.08 -17.47
CA PHE A 58 12.94 -21.69 -16.14
C PHE A 58 13.65 -20.75 -15.16
N VAL A 59 12.98 -19.67 -14.75
CA VAL A 59 13.24 -18.91 -13.51
C VAL A 59 11.90 -18.32 -13.04
N GLU A 60 11.50 -18.62 -11.81
CA GLU A 60 10.26 -18.17 -11.16
C GLU A 60 10.21 -16.64 -11.00
N SER A 61 9.45 -15.93 -11.84
CA SER A 61 8.94 -14.56 -11.56
C SER A 61 7.80 -14.09 -12.49
N GLU A 62 7.53 -14.79 -13.59
CA GLU A 62 6.71 -14.26 -14.71
C GLU A 62 5.21 -14.62 -14.70
N ASP A 63 4.73 -15.46 -13.79
CA ASP A 63 3.30 -15.85 -13.74
C ASP A 63 2.38 -14.68 -13.33
N LEU A 64 2.92 -13.73 -12.57
CA LEU A 64 2.18 -12.56 -12.08
C LEU A 64 1.96 -11.50 -13.17
N ALA A 65 2.93 -11.31 -14.08
CA ALA A 65 2.82 -10.34 -15.18
C ALA A 65 1.65 -10.62 -16.15
N THR A 66 1.30 -11.90 -16.31
CA THR A 66 0.18 -12.35 -17.14
C THR A 66 -1.18 -12.01 -16.52
N ILE A 67 -1.27 -12.02 -15.18
CA ILE A 67 -2.49 -11.68 -14.43
C ILE A 67 -2.77 -10.18 -14.56
N ILE A 68 -1.75 -9.35 -14.33
CA ILE A 68 -1.76 -7.87 -14.40
C ILE A 68 -2.39 -7.34 -15.69
N ASN A 69 -1.92 -7.85 -16.84
CA ASN A 69 -2.37 -7.40 -18.17
C ASN A 69 -3.86 -7.70 -18.40
N ARG A 70 -4.35 -8.83 -17.87
CA ARG A 70 -5.74 -9.28 -18.08
C ARG A 70 -6.75 -8.57 -17.16
N PHE A 71 -6.28 -7.91 -16.12
CA PHE A 71 -7.08 -7.02 -15.26
C PHE A 71 -7.18 -5.58 -15.77
N GLY A 72 -6.44 -5.22 -16.83
CA GLY A 72 -6.51 -3.90 -17.46
C GLY A 72 -5.56 -2.86 -16.85
N VAL A 73 -4.46 -3.31 -16.24
CA VAL A 73 -3.46 -2.45 -15.63
C VAL A 73 -2.50 -1.88 -16.71
N PRO A 74 -2.24 -0.56 -16.78
CA PRO A 74 -1.34 0.06 -17.77
C PRO A 74 0.10 -0.48 -17.72
N VAL A 75 0.77 -0.53 -18.88
CA VAL A 75 2.10 -1.15 -19.11
C VAL A 75 3.24 -0.54 -18.29
N ALA A 76 3.11 0.69 -17.77
CA ALA A 76 4.08 1.30 -16.85
C ALA A 76 4.11 0.66 -15.45
N ARG A 77 3.16 -0.23 -15.12
CA ARG A 77 2.91 -0.80 -13.79
C ARG A 77 3.34 -2.28 -13.63
N GLN A 78 4.11 -2.84 -14.57
CA GLN A 78 4.27 -4.30 -14.71
C GLN A 78 5.05 -5.00 -13.60
N ARG A 79 5.93 -4.31 -12.86
CA ARG A 79 6.64 -4.89 -11.69
C ARG A 79 5.83 -4.74 -10.39
N ARG A 80 5.06 -3.65 -10.25
CA ARG A 80 4.15 -3.35 -9.13
C ARG A 80 2.96 -4.28 -9.04
N ALA A 81 2.28 -4.50 -10.17
CA ALA A 81 1.01 -5.18 -10.12
C ALA A 81 1.14 -6.69 -9.87
N ALA A 82 2.35 -7.24 -9.77
CA ALA A 82 2.58 -8.63 -9.41
C ALA A 82 2.35 -8.86 -7.91
N GLU A 83 2.94 -7.99 -7.09
CA GLU A 83 2.86 -8.01 -5.62
C GLU A 83 1.51 -7.47 -5.14
N ASP A 84 1.03 -6.37 -5.73
CA ASP A 84 -0.32 -5.84 -5.43
C ASP A 84 -1.42 -6.87 -5.74
N VAL A 85 -1.21 -7.73 -6.76
CA VAL A 85 -2.14 -8.83 -7.09
C VAL A 85 -2.06 -9.95 -6.07
N VAL A 86 -0.89 -10.24 -5.49
CA VAL A 86 -0.77 -11.26 -4.44
C VAL A 86 -1.55 -10.82 -3.20
N ASP A 87 -1.34 -9.59 -2.74
CA ASP A 87 -2.06 -9.01 -1.62
C ASP A 87 -3.57 -8.90 -1.89
N ALA A 88 -3.96 -8.49 -3.10
CA ALA A 88 -5.36 -8.49 -3.50
C ALA A 88 -5.98 -9.90 -3.49
N PHE A 89 -5.20 -10.95 -3.79
CA PHE A 89 -5.66 -12.33 -3.72
C PHE A 89 -5.82 -12.82 -2.28
N ASP A 90 -5.01 -12.35 -1.32
CA ASP A 90 -5.14 -12.71 0.10
C ASP A 90 -6.48 -12.25 0.70
N HIS A 91 -7.04 -11.17 0.17
CA HIS A 91 -8.36 -10.65 0.56
C HIS A 91 -9.54 -11.31 -0.19
N VAL A 92 -9.28 -12.16 -1.20
CA VAL A 92 -10.32 -12.88 -1.96
C VAL A 92 -10.66 -14.22 -1.27
N PRO A 93 -11.94 -14.53 -0.99
CA PRO A 93 -12.30 -15.80 -0.38
C PRO A 93 -11.82 -17.02 -1.18
N GLU A 94 -11.46 -18.10 -0.49
CA GLU A 94 -10.73 -19.23 -1.06
C GLU A 94 -11.40 -19.85 -2.31
N LYS A 95 -12.73 -19.92 -2.34
CA LYS A 95 -13.47 -20.52 -3.47
C LYS A 95 -13.36 -19.67 -4.73
N GLU A 96 -13.34 -18.35 -4.59
CA GLU A 96 -13.15 -17.36 -5.63
C GLU A 96 -11.68 -17.32 -6.07
N ARG A 97 -10.75 -17.33 -5.10
CA ARG A 97 -9.30 -17.36 -5.31
C ARG A 97 -8.87 -18.59 -6.12
N ALA A 98 -9.34 -19.78 -5.73
CA ALA A 98 -9.03 -21.02 -6.42
C ALA A 98 -9.59 -21.06 -7.85
N ALA A 99 -10.78 -20.48 -8.07
CA ALA A 99 -11.33 -20.35 -9.42
C ALA A 99 -10.51 -19.38 -10.30
N LEU A 100 -10.06 -18.25 -9.73
CA LEU A 100 -9.19 -17.30 -10.42
C LEU A 100 -7.85 -17.95 -10.79
N ARG A 101 -7.16 -18.64 -9.86
CA ARG A 101 -5.91 -19.36 -10.15
C ARG A 101 -6.10 -20.38 -11.27
N SER A 102 -7.11 -21.25 -11.18
CA SER A 102 -7.35 -22.25 -12.23
C SER A 102 -7.65 -21.66 -13.61
N PHE A 103 -8.25 -20.47 -13.68
CA PHE A 103 -8.57 -19.83 -14.95
C PHE A 103 -7.42 -19.01 -15.55
N TYR A 104 -6.64 -18.33 -14.69
CA TYR A 104 -5.61 -17.40 -15.12
C TYR A 104 -4.20 -18.00 -15.14
N LEU A 105 -3.89 -18.88 -14.19
CA LEU A 105 -2.58 -19.54 -14.07
C LEU A 105 -2.59 -20.89 -14.79
N ASP A 106 -3.55 -21.74 -14.46
CA ASP A 106 -3.61 -23.09 -15.03
C ASP A 106 -4.17 -23.11 -16.47
N GLY A 107 -4.67 -21.97 -16.96
CA GLY A 107 -5.22 -21.82 -18.32
C GLY A 107 -6.48 -22.63 -18.62
N LEU A 108 -7.17 -23.14 -17.58
CA LEU A 108 -8.32 -24.01 -17.76
C LEU A 108 -9.57 -23.25 -18.24
N SER A 109 -10.37 -23.93 -19.05
CA SER A 109 -11.70 -23.47 -19.43
C SER A 109 -12.68 -23.53 -18.25
N ILE A 110 -13.76 -22.74 -18.32
CA ILE A 110 -14.83 -22.75 -17.31
C ILE A 110 -15.40 -24.17 -17.10
N ALA A 111 -15.47 -24.99 -18.15
CA ALA A 111 -15.95 -26.37 -18.08
C ALA A 111 -14.97 -27.29 -17.32
N GLU A 112 -13.66 -27.15 -17.57
CA GLU A 112 -12.63 -27.92 -16.87
C GLU A 112 -12.52 -27.53 -15.39
N ILE A 113 -12.66 -26.24 -15.09
CA ILE A 113 -12.70 -25.74 -13.71
C ILE A 113 -13.96 -26.25 -13.00
N ALA A 114 -15.11 -26.27 -13.68
CA ALA A 114 -16.36 -26.80 -13.13
C ALA A 114 -16.23 -28.28 -12.75
N VAL A 115 -15.59 -29.08 -13.60
CA VAL A 115 -15.27 -30.49 -13.32
C VAL A 115 -14.30 -30.62 -12.15
N ARG A 116 -13.20 -29.86 -12.16
CA ARG A 116 -12.17 -29.89 -11.10
C ARG A 116 -12.73 -29.53 -9.73
N HIS A 117 -13.57 -28.50 -9.67
CA HIS A 117 -14.17 -27.97 -8.44
C HIS A 117 -15.53 -28.59 -8.11
N ARG A 118 -15.96 -29.62 -8.86
CA ARG A 118 -17.22 -30.36 -8.68
C ARG A 118 -18.44 -29.46 -8.51
N CYS A 119 -18.58 -28.46 -9.38
CA CYS A 119 -19.70 -27.52 -9.33
C CYS A 119 -20.19 -27.13 -10.73
N PRO A 120 -21.42 -26.58 -10.87
CA PRO A 120 -21.93 -26.16 -12.16
C PRO A 120 -21.07 -25.06 -12.83
N PRO A 121 -20.95 -25.03 -14.17
CA PRO A 121 -20.22 -23.97 -14.90
C PRO A 121 -20.71 -22.54 -14.58
N GLY A 122 -22.00 -22.37 -14.27
CA GLY A 122 -22.57 -21.10 -13.83
C GLY A 122 -21.99 -20.61 -12.50
N THR A 123 -21.68 -21.52 -11.58
CA THR A 123 -21.05 -21.21 -10.29
C THR A 123 -19.61 -20.73 -10.49
N ILE A 124 -18.85 -21.36 -11.41
CA ILE A 124 -17.51 -20.89 -11.76
C ILE A 124 -17.54 -19.50 -12.40
N LYS A 125 -18.50 -19.23 -13.30
CA LYS A 125 -18.67 -17.87 -13.87
C LYS A 125 -18.92 -16.83 -12.78
N ARG A 126 -19.79 -17.13 -11.80
CA ARG A 126 -20.09 -16.22 -10.69
C ARG A 126 -18.85 -15.99 -9.81
N ARG A 127 -18.12 -17.04 -9.44
CA ARG A 127 -16.89 -16.95 -8.65
C ARG A 127 -15.79 -16.15 -9.35
N LEU A 128 -15.60 -16.37 -10.66
CA LEU A 128 -14.67 -15.60 -11.46
C LEU A 128 -15.07 -14.13 -11.55
N SER A 129 -16.36 -13.82 -11.72
CA SER A 129 -16.83 -12.44 -11.74
C SER A 129 -16.60 -11.75 -10.39
N HIS A 130 -17.08 -12.38 -9.31
CA HIS A 130 -16.98 -11.83 -7.96
C HIS A 130 -15.53 -11.65 -7.53
N GLY A 131 -14.68 -12.67 -7.72
CA GLY A 131 -13.26 -12.56 -7.41
C GLY A 131 -12.54 -11.49 -8.24
N ARG A 132 -12.91 -11.29 -9.51
CA ARG A 132 -12.34 -10.20 -10.32
C ARG A 132 -12.71 -8.83 -9.79
N ASP A 133 -13.95 -8.66 -9.35
CA ASP A 133 -14.43 -7.39 -8.84
C ASP A 133 -13.74 -7.07 -7.52
N MET A 134 -13.56 -8.06 -6.63
CA MET A 134 -12.77 -7.91 -5.39
C MET A 134 -11.31 -7.54 -5.68
N VAL A 135 -10.62 -8.27 -6.57
CA VAL A 135 -9.23 -7.96 -6.95
C VAL A 135 -9.13 -6.57 -7.57
N ARG A 136 -10.09 -6.16 -8.42
CA ARG A 136 -10.11 -4.80 -8.99
C ARG A 136 -10.32 -3.71 -7.96
N THR A 137 -11.17 -3.96 -6.96
CA THR A 137 -11.40 -3.04 -5.86
C THR A 137 -10.14 -2.85 -5.03
N GLU A 138 -9.46 -3.93 -4.65
CA GLU A 138 -8.19 -3.86 -3.91
C GLU A 138 -7.07 -3.19 -4.74
N LEU A 139 -7.05 -3.39 -6.06
CA LEU A 139 -6.05 -2.78 -6.96
C LEU A 139 -6.36 -1.33 -7.37
N GLY A 140 -7.49 -0.76 -6.92
CA GLY A 140 -7.93 0.60 -7.29
C GLY A 140 -8.33 0.77 -8.76
N VAL A 141 -8.61 -0.32 -9.49
CA VAL A 141 -8.92 -0.28 -10.93
C VAL A 141 -10.43 -0.19 -11.16
N THR A 142 -10.98 1.03 -11.23
CA THR A 142 -12.38 1.21 -11.64
C THR A 142 -12.58 0.93 -13.13
N THR A 143 -13.42 -0.04 -13.48
CA THR A 143 -14.01 -0.14 -14.83
C THR A 143 -15.42 0.39 -14.80
N ASN A 144 -15.64 1.53 -15.47
CA ASN A 144 -16.96 2.09 -15.69
C ASN A 144 -17.78 1.13 -16.58
N ARG A 145 -18.60 0.25 -15.99
CA ARG A 145 -19.63 -0.50 -16.72
C ARG A 145 -20.99 -0.35 -16.06
N ARG A 146 -21.90 0.23 -16.86
CA ARG A 146 -23.34 0.37 -16.65
C ARG A 146 -23.98 -0.94 -16.16
N SER A 147 -24.66 -0.87 -15.02
CA SER A 147 -25.83 -1.68 -14.64
C SER A 147 -26.59 -0.83 -13.60
N THR A 148 -27.67 -0.12 -13.94
CA THR A 148 -29.07 -0.57 -14.12
C THR A 148 -29.59 -1.52 -13.04
N ALA A 149 -30.28 -0.88 -12.08
CA ALA A 149 -31.42 -1.30 -11.25
C ALA A 149 -31.21 -2.22 -10.02
N MET A 150 -31.80 -1.73 -8.92
CA MET A 150 -32.06 -2.28 -7.58
C MET A 150 -30.83 -2.27 -6.64
N SER A 151 -30.76 -1.46 -5.57
CA SER A 151 -31.75 -0.76 -4.75
C SER A 151 -31.30 0.68 -4.48
N ALA A 152 -32.25 1.61 -4.55
CA ALA A 152 -32.05 3.01 -4.26
C ALA A 152 -32.13 3.23 -2.75
N GLU A 153 -30.97 3.35 -2.11
CA GLU A 153 -30.78 4.10 -0.87
C GLU A 153 -29.28 4.42 -0.74
N SER A 154 -28.98 5.72 -0.65
CA SER A 154 -27.65 6.35 -0.46
C SER A 154 -26.62 6.21 -1.60
N ARG A 155 -26.76 7.03 -2.66
CA ARG A 155 -25.69 7.34 -3.63
C ARG A 155 -25.43 8.85 -3.67
N THR A 156 -24.92 9.40 -2.56
CA THR A 156 -24.30 10.75 -2.49
C THR A 156 -23.27 10.91 -1.36
N GLY A 157 -22.97 9.89 -0.55
CA GLY A 157 -21.90 9.97 0.46
C GLY A 157 -20.55 9.57 -0.13
N LYS A 158 -19.59 10.48 -0.19
CA LYS A 158 -18.16 10.12 -0.30
C LYS A 158 -17.88 9.22 0.92
N GLU A 159 -17.33 8.02 0.75
CA GLU A 159 -16.95 7.18 1.90
C GLU A 159 -15.95 7.97 2.76
N THR A 160 -16.33 8.31 3.99
CA THR A 160 -15.53 9.09 4.94
C THR A 160 -14.95 8.20 6.01
N PHE A 161 -13.82 8.62 6.59
CA PHE A 161 -13.31 8.02 7.81
C PHE A 161 -14.35 8.08 8.93
N PRO A 162 -14.47 7.03 9.78
CA PRO A 162 -15.38 7.06 10.90
C PRO A 162 -14.94 8.14 11.90
N GLY A 163 -15.90 8.83 12.52
CA GLY A 163 -15.60 9.89 13.49
C GLY A 163 -14.95 9.39 14.80
N ILE A 164 -15.10 8.09 15.08
CA ILE A 164 -14.45 7.38 16.19
C ILE A 164 -13.47 6.38 15.58
N ARG A 165 -12.28 6.25 16.19
CA ARG A 165 -11.27 5.29 15.75
C ARG A 165 -11.85 3.88 15.78
N PRO A 166 -11.72 3.09 14.69
CA PRO A 166 -12.05 1.68 14.72
C PRO A 166 -11.34 0.96 15.87
N ASP A 167 -11.92 -0.15 16.33
CA ASP A 167 -11.24 -1.01 17.29
C ASP A 167 -9.95 -1.58 16.67
N ILE A 168 -8.85 -1.53 17.44
CA ILE A 168 -7.54 -2.01 17.02
C ILE A 168 -7.06 -3.09 17.97
N SER A 169 -6.71 -4.26 17.44
CA SER A 169 -6.01 -5.31 18.19
C SER A 169 -4.67 -5.62 17.53
N ILE A 170 -3.60 -5.68 18.30
CA ILE A 170 -2.26 -6.02 17.82
C ILE A 170 -1.81 -7.27 18.57
N GLU A 171 -1.60 -8.35 17.84
CA GLU A 171 -1.16 -9.64 18.41
C GLU A 171 0.14 -10.06 17.75
N GLN A 172 1.14 -10.48 18.55
CA GLN A 172 2.38 -11.00 17.98
C GLN A 172 2.11 -12.30 17.22
N ASN A 173 2.68 -12.41 16.02
CA ASN A 173 2.57 -13.55 15.14
C ASN A 173 3.91 -14.32 15.12
N THR A 174 3.86 -15.63 15.31
CA THR A 174 5.03 -16.52 15.32
C THR A 174 5.42 -17.02 13.92
N GLY A 175 4.84 -16.45 12.87
CA GLY A 175 5.21 -16.70 11.49
C GLY A 175 6.64 -16.25 11.17
N THR A 176 7.08 -16.52 9.94
CA THR A 176 8.42 -16.12 9.49
C THR A 176 8.44 -14.62 9.17
N PRO A 177 9.29 -13.81 9.83
CA PRO A 177 9.48 -12.41 9.49
C PRO A 177 9.88 -12.23 8.02
N PHE A 178 9.62 -11.04 7.49
CA PHE A 178 9.98 -10.68 6.12
C PHE A 178 10.67 -9.33 6.08
N SER A 179 11.58 -9.15 5.12
CA SER A 179 12.17 -7.84 4.86
C SER A 179 11.13 -6.91 4.24
N ILE A 180 11.09 -5.68 4.71
CA ILE A 180 10.21 -4.64 4.22
C ILE A 180 10.90 -3.90 3.07
N ASP A 181 10.18 -3.69 1.97
CA ASP A 181 10.51 -2.71 0.95
C ASP A 181 9.54 -1.52 1.09
N PHE A 182 9.96 -0.46 1.79
CA PHE A 182 9.21 0.78 1.97
C PHE A 182 9.07 1.52 0.65
N ARG A 183 7.88 1.46 0.07
CA ARG A 183 7.55 2.16 -1.17
C ARG A 183 6.92 3.52 -0.92
N GLU A 184 6.38 3.72 0.27
CA GLU A 184 5.75 4.95 0.69
C GLU A 184 6.84 5.97 1.04
N LEU A 185 6.57 7.24 0.77
CA LEU A 185 7.29 8.32 1.44
C LEU A 185 7.00 8.19 2.93
N ALA A 186 8.05 7.92 3.71
CA ALA A 186 7.94 7.51 5.10
C ALA A 186 7.01 8.46 5.85
N TRP A 187 6.02 7.87 6.53
CA TRP A 187 5.03 8.55 7.39
C TRP A 187 3.97 9.41 6.67
N TRP A 188 4.01 9.48 5.33
CA TRP A 188 2.99 10.16 4.52
C TRP A 188 2.19 9.20 3.63
N PHE A 189 2.47 7.89 3.72
CA PHE A 189 1.71 6.76 3.14
C PHE A 189 1.55 6.75 1.62
N ILE A 190 2.05 7.77 0.94
CA ILE A 190 1.95 7.97 -0.50
C ILE A 190 3.18 7.38 -1.17
N VAL A 191 2.96 6.63 -2.25
CA VAL A 191 4.06 6.12 -3.05
C VAL A 191 4.43 7.19 -4.09
N PRO A 192 5.70 7.61 -4.22
CA PRO A 192 6.08 8.71 -5.12
C PRO A 192 6.18 8.23 -6.57
N GLU A 193 5.07 7.74 -7.11
CA GLU A 193 4.91 7.37 -8.51
C GLU A 193 3.63 7.97 -9.09
N VAL A 194 3.72 8.55 -10.27
CA VAL A 194 2.61 9.28 -10.90
C VAL A 194 1.36 8.41 -11.01
N GLY A 195 0.26 8.92 -10.50
CA GLY A 195 -1.04 8.27 -10.46
C GLY A 195 -1.37 7.59 -9.13
N ASP A 196 -0.40 7.50 -8.20
CA ASP A 196 -0.66 7.01 -6.85
C ASP A 196 -1.51 8.00 -6.06
N ARG A 197 -2.41 7.46 -5.23
CA ARG A 197 -3.32 8.21 -4.38
C ARG A 197 -3.54 7.45 -3.09
N VAL A 198 -3.61 8.20 -2.00
CA VAL A 198 -3.92 7.67 -0.68
C VAL A 198 -4.70 8.69 0.12
N ARG A 199 -5.57 8.20 0.99
CA ARG A 199 -6.20 8.98 2.05
C ARG A 199 -5.83 8.36 3.38
N TRP A 200 -5.69 9.18 4.41
CA TRP A 200 -5.54 8.70 5.77
C TRP A 200 -6.18 9.66 6.76
N ALA A 201 -6.42 9.16 7.96
CA ALA A 201 -7.04 9.91 9.04
C ALA A 201 -6.22 9.77 10.31
N ASP A 202 -6.10 10.88 11.04
CA ASP A 202 -5.49 10.93 12.36
C ASP A 202 -6.57 10.94 13.43
N TYR A 203 -6.36 10.10 14.43
CA TYR A 203 -7.21 9.91 15.58
C TYR A 203 -6.43 10.25 16.85
N GLU A 204 -6.94 11.22 17.61
CA GLU A 204 -6.38 11.60 18.90
C GLU A 204 -7.31 11.18 20.04
N PRO A 205 -6.75 10.80 21.20
CA PRO A 205 -7.53 10.47 22.37
C PRO A 205 -8.20 11.71 22.96
N THR A 206 -9.36 11.51 23.58
CA THR A 206 -9.91 12.45 24.57
C THR A 206 -8.93 12.61 25.73
N ARG A 207 -9.09 13.67 26.52
CA ARG A 207 -8.18 13.95 27.65
C ARG A 207 -8.14 12.83 28.70
N ASP A 208 -9.22 12.07 28.83
CA ASP A 208 -9.23 10.88 29.68
C ASP A 208 -8.64 9.64 28.99
N GLY A 209 -8.12 9.73 27.77
CA GLY A 209 -7.50 8.62 27.03
C GLY A 209 -8.47 7.53 26.57
N THR A 210 -9.78 7.65 26.84
CA THR A 210 -10.72 6.52 26.67
C THR A 210 -11.37 6.44 25.29
N VAL A 211 -11.56 7.58 24.62
CA VAL A 211 -12.20 7.65 23.30
C VAL A 211 -11.26 8.30 22.31
N TRP A 212 -11.11 7.69 21.13
CA TRP A 212 -10.23 8.20 20.08
C TRP A 212 -11.07 8.81 18.96
N ARG A 213 -10.90 10.10 18.69
CA ARG A 213 -11.73 10.86 17.73
C ARG A 213 -10.93 11.30 16.53
N LEU A 214 -11.58 11.30 15.38
CA LEU A 214 -11.04 11.84 14.13
C LEU A 214 -10.74 13.34 14.31
N THR A 215 -9.47 13.74 14.21
CA THR A 215 -9.06 15.15 14.28
C THR A 215 -8.70 15.73 12.92
N GLU A 216 -8.16 14.88 12.03
CA GLU A 216 -7.71 15.30 10.71
C GLU A 216 -7.88 14.17 9.70
N ASP A 217 -8.25 14.49 8.47
CA ASP A 217 -8.07 13.59 7.33
C ASP A 217 -7.26 14.26 6.23
N LYS A 218 -6.46 13.47 5.54
CA LYS A 218 -5.54 13.94 4.52
C LYS A 218 -5.77 13.14 3.24
N THR A 219 -5.57 13.80 2.11
CA THR A 219 -5.52 13.15 0.80
C THR A 219 -4.21 13.52 0.14
N ALA A 220 -3.52 12.54 -0.43
CA ALA A 220 -2.31 12.76 -1.21
C ALA A 220 -2.48 12.21 -2.62
N ALA A 221 -1.95 12.95 -3.60
CA ALA A 221 -1.93 12.53 -5.00
C ALA A 221 -0.56 12.81 -5.62
N ALA A 222 0.10 11.74 -6.07
CA ALA A 222 1.32 11.80 -6.86
C ALA A 222 0.96 12.18 -8.30
N SER A 223 1.14 13.45 -8.65
CA SER A 223 0.47 14.06 -9.80
C SER A 223 1.33 14.08 -11.06
N ARG A 224 2.63 14.41 -10.95
CA ARG A 224 3.50 14.72 -12.10
C ARG A 224 4.96 14.36 -11.83
N CYS A 225 5.69 14.00 -12.88
CA CYS A 225 7.14 13.91 -12.79
C CYS A 225 7.76 15.31 -12.67
N ALA A 226 8.82 15.42 -11.89
CA ALA A 226 9.60 16.63 -11.68
C ALA A 226 11.10 16.32 -11.63
N ILE A 227 11.92 17.36 -11.71
CA ILE A 227 13.36 17.27 -11.53
C ILE A 227 13.76 18.32 -10.49
N ILE A 228 14.32 17.87 -9.37
CA ILE A 228 14.85 18.73 -8.31
C ILE A 228 16.35 18.45 -8.21
N HIS A 229 17.17 19.49 -8.38
CA HIS A 229 18.64 19.37 -8.33
C HIS A 229 19.21 18.24 -9.20
N GLY A 230 18.64 18.04 -10.40
CA GLY A 230 19.05 17.00 -11.35
C GLY A 230 18.53 15.59 -11.04
N ARG A 231 17.78 15.40 -9.94
CA ARG A 231 17.18 14.11 -9.57
C ARG A 231 15.74 14.02 -10.06
N GLN A 232 15.40 12.92 -10.72
CA GLN A 232 14.02 12.62 -11.09
C GLN A 232 13.20 12.31 -9.83
N CYS A 233 12.01 12.91 -9.76
CA CYS A 233 11.09 12.74 -8.64
C CYS A 233 9.65 12.97 -9.08
N VAL A 234 8.73 12.90 -8.12
CA VAL A 234 7.31 13.07 -8.34
C VAL A 234 6.77 14.18 -7.45
N GLU A 235 6.03 15.11 -8.05
CA GLU A 235 5.22 16.12 -7.37
C GLU A 235 4.03 15.45 -6.71
N ILE A 236 3.85 15.71 -5.43
CA ILE A 236 2.79 15.16 -4.58
C ILE A 236 2.04 16.33 -3.99
N GLU A 237 0.74 16.38 -4.28
CA GLU A 237 -0.19 17.34 -3.71
C GLU A 237 -0.87 16.70 -2.50
N ILE A 238 -0.83 17.39 -1.36
CA ILE A 238 -1.47 16.95 -0.13
C ILE A 238 -2.48 17.99 0.32
N GLU A 239 -3.71 17.54 0.51
CA GLU A 239 -4.80 18.33 1.06
C GLU A 239 -5.14 17.78 2.44
N GLU A 240 -5.00 18.62 3.46
CA GLU A 240 -5.29 18.30 4.85
C GLU A 240 -6.59 18.99 5.25
N HIS A 241 -7.51 18.23 5.85
CA HIS A 241 -8.78 18.71 6.35
C HIS A 241 -8.86 18.46 7.85
N ARG A 242 -8.86 19.55 8.62
CA ARG A 242 -9.00 19.48 10.07
C ARG A 242 -10.48 19.53 10.45
N HIS A 243 -10.90 18.59 11.28
CA HIS A 243 -12.29 18.54 11.75
C HIS A 243 -12.52 19.56 12.86
N GLN A 244 -13.56 20.39 12.70
CA GLN A 244 -13.96 21.38 13.69
C GLN A 244 -14.57 20.73 14.92
N ASP A 245 -14.39 21.42 16.04
CA ASP A 245 -14.98 21.05 17.32
C ASP A 245 -16.50 21.06 17.21
N ARG A 246 -17.13 19.88 17.20
CA ARG A 246 -18.58 19.82 17.23
C ARG A 246 -19.16 19.89 18.65
N GLU A 247 -18.34 19.90 19.71
CA GLU A 247 -18.85 19.76 21.09
C GLU A 247 -18.02 20.43 22.22
N GLY A 248 -17.00 21.25 21.93
CA GLY A 248 -16.13 21.86 22.95
C GLY A 248 -14.99 20.94 23.43
N LEU A 249 -14.59 19.95 22.63
CA LEU A 249 -13.81 18.78 23.04
C LEU A 249 -12.51 18.56 22.24
N LEU A 250 -12.03 19.56 21.48
CA LEU A 250 -10.78 19.43 20.72
C LEU A 250 -9.51 19.48 21.60
N PRO A 251 -8.36 18.98 21.09
CA PRO A 251 -7.07 19.01 21.78
C PRO A 251 -6.58 20.44 22.10
N LEU A 252 -5.72 20.58 23.11
CA LEU A 252 -5.20 21.84 23.68
C LEU A 252 -4.62 22.85 22.67
N ASN A 253 -4.18 22.40 21.49
CA ASN A 253 -3.53 23.24 20.45
C ASN A 253 -4.45 23.53 19.25
N HIS A 254 -5.77 23.58 19.47
CA HIS A 254 -6.74 23.93 18.43
C HIS A 254 -6.56 25.39 17.94
N ASP A 255 -6.26 25.55 16.65
CA ASP A 255 -6.30 26.83 15.93
C ASP A 255 -7.53 26.81 14.99
N PRO A 256 -8.64 27.46 15.37
CA PRO A 256 -9.91 27.39 14.64
C PRO A 256 -9.89 28.07 13.26
N GLU A 257 -8.88 28.89 12.96
CA GLU A 257 -8.78 29.62 11.69
C GLU A 257 -8.14 28.80 10.55
N LYS A 258 -7.53 27.64 10.84
CA LYS A 258 -6.84 26.78 9.86
C LYS A 258 -7.67 25.54 9.53
N THR A 259 -8.55 25.66 8.54
CA THR A 259 -9.54 24.62 8.18
C THR A 259 -9.07 23.66 7.09
N ALA A 260 -8.20 24.10 6.18
CA ALA A 260 -7.54 23.21 5.22
C ALA A 260 -6.13 23.70 4.90
N ARG A 261 -5.17 22.78 4.80
CA ARG A 261 -3.82 23.07 4.32
C ARG A 261 -3.59 22.36 3.00
N HIS A 262 -3.05 23.10 2.05
CA HIS A 262 -2.58 22.53 0.79
C HIS A 262 -1.06 22.66 0.78
N THR A 263 -0.38 21.52 0.72
CA THR A 263 1.07 21.45 0.71
C THR A 263 1.51 20.62 -0.48
N ARG A 264 2.60 21.05 -1.13
CA ARG A 264 3.19 20.31 -2.23
C ARG A 264 4.56 19.83 -1.84
N PHE A 265 4.84 18.59 -2.21
CA PHE A 265 6.10 17.95 -1.95
C PHE A 265 6.66 17.34 -3.22
N TRP A 266 7.96 17.07 -3.18
CA TRP A 266 8.64 16.31 -4.22
C TRP A 266 9.43 15.20 -3.57
N GLY A 267 9.19 13.98 -3.99
CA GLY A 267 9.89 12.82 -3.45
C GLY A 267 10.18 11.76 -4.50
N CYS A 268 11.10 10.86 -4.18
CA CYS A 268 11.45 9.72 -5.03
C CYS A 268 11.89 8.52 -4.21
N LEU A 269 11.96 7.37 -4.89
CA LEU A 269 12.59 6.16 -4.38
C LEU A 269 13.91 5.96 -5.10
N THR A 270 14.96 5.63 -4.34
CA THR A 270 16.19 5.07 -4.87
C THR A 270 16.16 3.54 -4.72
N GLU A 271 17.27 2.87 -5.01
CA GLU A 271 17.38 1.42 -4.75
C GLU A 271 17.32 1.09 -3.25
N THR A 272 17.81 2.00 -2.40
CA THR A 272 18.02 1.74 -0.96
C THR A 272 17.28 2.71 -0.06
N GLU A 273 16.72 3.80 -0.58
CA GLU A 273 16.19 4.90 0.22
C GLU A 273 14.89 5.45 -0.34
N VAL A 274 14.11 6.01 0.58
CA VAL A 274 12.97 6.87 0.34
C VAL A 274 13.42 8.31 0.60
N HIS A 275 13.11 9.24 -0.31
CA HIS A 275 13.73 10.56 -0.28
C HIS A 275 12.74 11.68 -0.51
N TRP A 276 12.66 12.63 0.43
CA TRP A 276 12.06 13.94 0.22
C TRP A 276 13.09 14.91 -0.38
N LEU A 277 12.74 15.58 -1.47
CA LEU A 277 13.64 16.47 -2.20
C LEU A 277 13.25 17.94 -2.10
N ALA A 278 11.95 18.24 -1.97
CA ALA A 278 11.47 19.60 -1.79
C ALA A 278 10.09 19.64 -1.11
N VAL A 279 9.80 20.76 -0.46
CA VAL A 279 8.49 21.10 0.10
C VAL A 279 8.15 22.55 -0.23
N GLU A 280 6.95 22.76 -0.78
CA GLU A 280 6.36 24.07 -0.96
C GLU A 280 5.26 24.26 0.08
N SER A 281 5.40 25.30 0.89
CA SER A 281 4.41 25.70 1.89
C SER A 281 3.92 27.12 1.65
N MET A 282 2.69 27.41 2.08
CA MET A 282 2.12 28.76 2.06
C MET A 282 2.26 29.39 3.42
N LYS A 283 2.92 30.55 3.50
CA LYS A 283 3.05 31.34 4.72
C LYS A 283 1.78 32.14 4.98
N SER A 284 1.61 32.59 6.22
CA SER A 284 0.43 33.36 6.64
C SER A 284 0.29 34.72 5.95
N ASP A 285 1.38 35.28 5.43
CA ASP A 285 1.39 36.51 4.64
C ASP A 285 1.04 36.29 3.15
N GLY A 286 0.72 35.05 2.77
CA GLY A 286 0.36 34.66 1.41
C GLY A 286 1.58 34.38 0.51
N THR A 287 2.80 34.50 1.01
CA THR A 287 3.99 34.11 0.26
C THR A 287 4.11 32.58 0.19
N ARG A 288 4.71 32.10 -0.91
CA ARG A 288 5.08 30.70 -1.06
C ARG A 288 6.55 30.55 -0.77
N GLU A 289 6.88 29.62 0.12
CA GLU A 289 8.24 29.23 0.41
C GLU A 289 8.47 27.84 -0.16
N LEU A 290 9.57 27.69 -0.89
CA LEU A 290 10.05 26.41 -1.40
C LEU A 290 11.37 26.10 -0.71
N LEU A 291 11.39 25.05 0.09
CA LEU A 291 12.60 24.49 0.68
C LEU A 291 12.96 23.20 -0.07
N THR A 292 14.24 22.95 -0.25
CA THR A 292 14.80 21.81 -0.98
C THR A 292 15.85 21.08 -0.16
N CYS A 293 16.18 19.85 -0.52
CA CYS A 293 17.18 19.02 0.17
C CYS A 293 18.60 19.60 0.22
N LEU A 294 18.86 20.78 -0.35
CA LEU A 294 20.13 21.50 -0.26
C LEU A 294 20.07 22.71 0.67
N ASP A 295 18.89 23.07 1.18
CA ASP A 295 18.70 24.15 2.12
C ASP A 295 18.95 23.67 3.55
N GLU A 296 19.62 24.49 4.38
CA GLU A 296 19.99 24.12 5.75
C GLU A 296 18.76 23.80 6.61
N ASP A 297 17.67 24.56 6.43
CA ASP A 297 16.41 24.41 7.16
C ASP A 297 15.46 23.34 6.57
N PHE A 298 15.88 22.62 5.53
CA PHE A 298 15.11 21.49 5.03
C PHE A 298 15.05 20.35 6.05
N GLY A 299 16.01 20.29 6.98
CA GLY A 299 16.18 19.18 7.92
C GLY A 299 15.61 19.39 9.33
N TRP A 300 14.66 18.53 9.69
CA TRP A 300 14.65 17.61 10.86
C TRP A 300 13.51 16.58 10.67
N ASP A 301 12.38 17.01 10.09
CA ASP A 301 11.22 16.16 9.74
C ASP A 301 11.24 15.63 8.29
N TRP A 302 12.18 16.11 7.46
CA TRP A 302 12.27 15.80 6.03
C TRP A 302 13.65 15.27 5.70
N GLY A 303 13.72 14.14 5.00
CA GLY A 303 15.02 13.55 4.68
C GLY A 303 14.96 12.20 3.98
N MET A 304 16.01 11.43 4.25
CA MET A 304 16.25 10.09 3.71
C MET A 304 15.83 9.07 4.76
N SER A 305 15.02 8.09 4.35
CA SER A 305 14.68 6.94 5.19
C SER A 305 15.08 5.66 4.47
N PRO A 306 15.47 4.59 5.20
CA PRO A 306 15.78 3.33 4.56
C PRO A 306 14.54 2.79 3.85
N ARG A 307 14.73 2.38 2.60
CA ARG A 307 13.72 1.66 1.83
C ARG A 307 13.67 0.19 2.27
N LEU A 308 14.83 -0.43 2.42
CA LEU A 308 14.92 -1.82 2.83
C LEU A 308 15.12 -1.88 4.33
N VAL A 309 14.15 -2.45 5.04
CA VAL A 309 14.22 -2.64 6.49
C VAL A 309 14.14 -4.12 6.81
N GLU A 310 15.18 -4.63 7.45
CA GLU A 310 15.28 -6.03 7.86
C GLU A 310 14.88 -6.19 9.32
N ASP A 311 14.33 -7.36 9.65
CA ASP A 311 14.09 -7.77 11.03
C ASP A 311 15.39 -8.37 11.58
N LYS A 312 15.97 -7.68 12.54
CA LYS A 312 17.15 -8.13 13.28
C LYS A 312 16.90 -7.92 14.76
N ASP A 313 17.80 -8.47 15.57
CA ASP A 313 17.78 -8.29 17.02
C ASP A 313 18.23 -6.85 17.36
N TYR A 314 17.41 -5.84 17.05
CA TYR A 314 17.69 -4.43 17.34
C TYR A 314 17.03 -3.94 18.63
N LEU A 315 16.00 -4.65 19.09
CA LEU A 315 15.36 -4.45 20.39
C LEU A 315 15.25 -5.76 21.13
N THR A 316 15.43 -5.70 22.44
CA THR A 316 15.22 -6.83 23.35
C THR A 316 14.20 -6.45 24.41
N GLU A 317 13.20 -7.30 24.62
CA GLU A 317 12.23 -7.13 25.71
C GLU A 317 12.84 -7.54 27.05
N GLN A 318 12.65 -6.69 28.06
CA GLN A 318 13.12 -6.89 29.42
C GLN A 318 12.04 -7.58 30.27
N PRO A 319 12.41 -8.22 31.40
CA PRO A 319 11.45 -8.91 32.27
C PRO A 319 10.32 -8.03 32.83
N ASP A 320 10.52 -6.72 32.89
CA ASP A 320 9.53 -5.73 33.35
C ASP A 320 8.63 -5.20 32.21
N GLY A 321 8.79 -5.72 30.99
CA GLY A 321 8.06 -5.29 29.79
C GLY A 321 8.64 -4.06 29.10
N SER A 322 9.74 -3.47 29.61
CA SER A 322 10.46 -2.43 28.89
C SER A 322 11.27 -3.01 27.72
N LEU A 323 11.65 -2.17 26.77
CA LEU A 323 12.48 -2.53 25.62
C LEU A 323 13.87 -1.91 25.79
N ALA A 324 14.89 -2.61 25.35
CA ALA A 324 16.26 -2.10 25.29
C ALA A 324 16.78 -2.14 23.86
N LYS A 325 17.33 -1.03 23.38
CA LYS A 325 17.93 -0.90 22.04
C LYS A 325 19.34 -1.48 22.05
N ASN A 326 19.65 -2.28 21.04
CA ASN A 326 21.00 -2.78 20.82
C ASN A 326 21.88 -1.66 20.22
N THR A 327 23.17 -1.64 20.56
CA THR A 327 24.07 -0.50 20.28
C THR A 327 24.22 -0.16 18.78
N ASP A 328 23.95 -1.11 17.90
CA ASP A 328 24.03 -1.00 16.45
C ASP A 328 22.68 -0.75 15.77
N ALA A 329 21.60 -0.60 16.54
CA ALA A 329 20.28 -0.37 15.98
C ALA A 329 20.18 1.01 15.30
N PRO A 330 19.77 1.07 14.02
CA PRO A 330 19.62 2.34 13.31
C PRO A 330 18.44 3.15 13.88
N GLN A 331 18.21 4.34 13.35
CA GLN A 331 17.04 5.15 13.72
C GLN A 331 15.73 4.43 13.35
N VAL A 332 15.65 3.92 12.12
CA VAL A 332 14.48 3.19 11.59
C VAL A 332 14.81 1.71 11.44
N PHE A 333 14.04 0.85 12.10
CA PHE A 333 14.23 -0.61 12.03
C PHE A 333 12.94 -1.37 12.30
N SER A 334 12.89 -2.63 11.85
CA SER A 334 11.76 -3.52 12.15
C SER A 334 12.05 -4.42 13.34
N HIS A 335 10.98 -4.83 14.02
CA HIS A 335 11.05 -5.74 15.16
C HIS A 335 9.77 -6.58 15.25
N GLY A 336 9.86 -7.80 14.74
CA GLY A 336 8.83 -8.83 14.90
C GLY A 336 7.63 -8.72 13.97
N LEU A 337 6.95 -9.85 13.82
CA LEU A 337 5.77 -10.04 13.00
C LEU A 337 4.50 -9.97 13.87
N TYR A 338 3.46 -9.31 13.36
CA TYR A 338 2.21 -9.07 14.08
C TYR A 338 1.00 -9.30 13.19
N THR A 339 -0.10 -9.73 13.79
CA THR A 339 -1.44 -9.62 13.22
C THR A 339 -2.11 -8.36 13.78
N VAL A 340 -2.35 -7.38 12.91
CA VAL A 340 -3.03 -6.14 13.25
C VAL A 340 -4.45 -6.22 12.73
N ARG A 341 -5.44 -6.08 13.62
CA ARG A 341 -6.86 -5.99 13.23
C ARG A 341 -7.36 -4.58 13.44
N ILE A 342 -8.09 -4.07 12.46
CA ILE A 342 -8.69 -2.73 12.42
C ILE A 342 -10.14 -2.91 12.00
N GLY A 343 -11.06 -2.79 12.96
CA GLY A 343 -12.44 -3.23 12.78
C GLY A 343 -12.50 -4.70 12.35
N ASP A 344 -13.19 -4.98 11.24
CA ASP A 344 -13.36 -6.33 10.71
C ASP A 344 -12.20 -6.82 9.82
N ARG A 345 -11.19 -5.98 9.58
CA ARG A 345 -10.05 -6.29 8.71
C ARG A 345 -8.86 -6.75 9.54
N ALA A 346 -8.07 -7.68 9.00
CA ALA A 346 -6.86 -8.21 9.63
C ALA A 346 -5.70 -8.19 8.64
N PHE A 347 -4.52 -7.80 9.11
CA PHE A 347 -3.31 -7.63 8.32
C PHE A 347 -2.14 -8.33 9.01
N GLU A 348 -1.34 -9.05 8.24
CA GLU A 348 -0.02 -9.50 8.69
C GLU A 348 1.00 -8.38 8.42
N CYS A 349 1.67 -7.92 9.46
CA CYS A 349 2.54 -6.76 9.39
C CYS A 349 3.84 -6.99 10.15
N MET A 350 4.93 -6.44 9.61
CA MET A 350 6.11 -6.16 10.41
C MET A 350 5.87 -4.90 11.22
N ARG A 351 6.28 -4.89 12.49
CA ARG A 351 6.33 -3.67 13.30
C ARG A 351 7.63 -2.93 13.00
N VAL A 352 7.53 -1.64 12.74
CA VAL A 352 8.66 -0.75 12.45
C VAL A 352 8.70 0.36 13.48
N PHE A 353 9.88 0.63 14.01
CA PHE A 353 10.16 1.76 14.86
C PHE A 353 10.96 2.81 14.10
N ASP A 354 10.68 4.07 14.39
CA ASP A 354 11.53 5.21 14.10
C ASP A 354 11.67 6.00 15.40
N ILE A 355 12.89 5.98 15.95
CA ILE A 355 13.21 6.47 17.28
C ILE A 355 14.33 7.49 17.15
N ASP A 356 14.08 8.72 17.59
CA ASP A 356 15.10 9.77 17.60
C ASP A 356 16.37 9.30 18.33
N GLU A 357 17.54 9.63 17.76
CA GLU A 357 18.85 9.23 18.31
C GLU A 357 19.07 9.74 19.74
N ASP A 358 18.54 10.93 20.05
CA ASP A 358 18.71 11.58 21.35
C ASP A 358 17.90 10.90 22.47
N ALA A 359 16.96 9.99 22.12
CA ALA A 359 16.14 9.16 23.03
C ALA A 359 15.89 9.84 24.39
N SER A 360 15.25 11.02 24.36
CA SER A 360 15.04 11.86 25.53
C SER A 360 13.58 11.84 25.96
N GLU A 361 13.30 12.32 27.18
CA GLU A 361 11.94 12.52 27.66
C GLU A 361 11.12 13.55 26.85
N ARG A 362 11.72 14.19 25.83
CA ARG A 362 11.04 15.06 24.86
C ARG A 362 11.10 14.51 23.43
N ALA A 363 11.70 13.35 23.24
CA ALA A 363 11.86 12.72 21.95
C ALA A 363 10.54 12.17 21.43
N VAL A 364 10.58 11.82 20.17
CA VAL A 364 9.47 11.27 19.44
C VAL A 364 9.74 9.80 19.15
N LEU A 365 8.69 9.01 19.23
CA LEU A 365 8.70 7.62 18.80
C LEU A 365 7.57 7.40 17.81
N VAL A 366 7.92 6.86 16.65
CA VAL A 366 6.96 6.32 15.70
C VAL A 366 6.99 4.81 15.79
N MET A 367 5.81 4.22 15.84
CA MET A 367 5.60 2.78 15.66
C MET A 367 4.61 2.56 14.53
N ALA A 368 5.06 1.96 13.43
CA ALA A 368 4.23 1.65 12.29
C ALA A 368 4.09 0.14 12.09
N PHE A 369 2.97 -0.27 11.49
CA PHE A 369 2.72 -1.64 11.08
C PHE A 369 2.59 -1.69 9.58
N VAL A 370 3.54 -2.41 8.96
CA VAL A 370 3.78 -2.39 7.52
C VAL A 370 3.58 -3.78 6.96
N THR A 371 2.76 -3.86 5.93
CA THR A 371 2.45 -5.10 5.21
C THR A 371 3.62 -5.55 4.33
N ARG A 372 3.54 -6.78 3.80
CA ARG A 372 4.54 -7.33 2.87
C ARG A 372 4.71 -6.52 1.60
N ALA A 373 3.66 -5.85 1.12
CA ALA A 373 3.74 -4.91 0.00
C ALA A 373 4.37 -3.55 0.36
N GLY A 374 4.84 -3.36 1.59
CA GLY A 374 5.46 -2.10 2.01
C GLY A 374 4.44 -0.98 2.24
N ARG A 375 3.18 -1.34 2.53
CA ARG A 375 2.09 -0.39 2.83
C ARG A 375 1.86 -0.30 4.31
N THR A 376 1.75 0.93 4.83
CA THR A 376 1.42 1.16 6.24
C THR A 376 -0.08 1.06 6.46
N VAL A 377 -0.49 0.22 7.41
CA VAL A 377 -1.92 0.06 7.79
C VAL A 377 -2.25 0.77 9.11
N LEU A 378 -1.27 0.87 10.00
CA LEU A 378 -1.40 1.57 11.27
C LEU A 378 -0.08 2.29 11.55
N PHE A 379 -0.17 3.58 11.81
CA PHE A 379 0.91 4.39 12.33
C PHE A 379 0.51 4.89 13.71
N ARG A 380 1.40 4.76 14.69
CA ARG A 380 1.22 5.28 16.04
C ARG A 380 2.32 6.27 16.37
N ARG A 381 1.92 7.45 16.82
CA ARG A 381 2.82 8.43 17.40
C ARG A 381 2.83 8.28 18.92
N TYR A 382 4.03 8.18 19.48
CA TYR A 382 4.25 8.40 20.90
C TYR A 382 5.16 9.61 21.10
N ASN A 383 4.95 10.31 22.21
CA ASN A 383 5.80 11.40 22.65
C ASN A 383 6.50 10.98 23.95
N GLY A 384 7.75 11.42 24.14
CA GLY A 384 8.42 11.37 25.44
C GLY A 384 7.57 12.07 26.50
N ASN A 385 7.72 11.69 27.76
CA ASN A 385 6.76 12.07 28.79
C ASN A 385 6.68 13.58 29.06
N LEU A 386 7.74 14.34 28.80
CA LEU A 386 7.81 15.75 29.13
C LEU A 386 7.33 16.64 27.98
N TRP A 387 6.50 17.62 28.34
CA TRP A 387 6.17 18.75 27.46
C TRP A 387 6.12 20.06 28.27
N GLY A 388 6.11 21.19 27.56
CA GLY A 388 6.03 22.49 28.20
C GLY A 388 5.25 23.51 27.37
N LYS A 389 4.54 24.42 28.04
CA LYS A 389 3.99 25.60 27.37
C LYS A 389 5.14 26.53 26.96
N ARG A 390 5.17 26.89 25.67
CA ARG A 390 6.08 27.91 25.14
C ARG A 390 5.60 29.26 25.68
N GLU A 391 6.29 29.81 26.69
CA GLU A 391 6.09 31.22 27.03
C GLU A 391 6.76 32.10 25.97
N LYS A 392 6.20 33.29 25.73
CA LYS A 392 6.72 34.23 24.72
C LYS A 392 8.21 34.53 24.98
N PRO A 393 9.00 34.81 23.92
CA PRO A 393 10.46 34.78 23.95
C PRO A 393 11.11 35.71 25.00
N PRO A 394 12.36 35.43 25.44
CA PRO A 394 13.30 34.47 24.84
C PRO A 394 13.63 33.27 25.76
N HIS A 395 13.30 32.07 25.29
CA HIS A 395 13.90 30.78 25.71
C HIS A 395 13.69 30.30 27.17
N SER A 396 12.53 30.55 27.78
CA SER A 396 12.08 29.72 28.90
C SER A 396 10.88 28.87 28.49
N TRP A 397 11.00 27.56 28.63
CA TRP A 397 9.85 26.68 28.73
C TRP A 397 9.20 26.98 30.09
N GLY A 398 7.88 27.18 30.13
CA GLY A 398 7.15 27.43 31.37
C GLY A 398 7.12 26.21 32.30
N VAL A 399 6.06 26.08 33.10
CA VAL A 399 5.84 24.91 33.97
C VAL A 399 5.93 23.61 33.14
N GLU A 400 6.87 22.74 33.51
CA GLU A 400 7.05 21.41 32.93
C GLU A 400 5.84 20.55 33.30
N MET A 401 5.20 19.97 32.28
CA MET A 401 4.01 19.13 32.41
C MET A 401 4.32 17.75 31.84
N THR A 402 3.59 16.74 32.30
CA THR A 402 3.75 15.37 31.81
C THR A 402 2.58 14.95 30.93
N TRP A 403 2.85 14.22 29.86
CA TRP A 403 1.79 13.60 29.05
C TRP A 403 1.07 12.50 29.81
N GLU A 404 1.70 11.88 30.80
CA GLU A 404 1.04 10.92 31.69
C GLU A 404 -0.10 11.51 32.52
N GLU A 405 0.04 12.75 32.98
CA GLU A 405 -1.02 13.44 33.71
C GLU A 405 -2.16 13.84 32.78
N ASP A 406 -1.84 14.25 31.55
CA ASP A 406 -2.83 14.72 30.58
C ASP A 406 -3.49 13.60 29.76
N LEU A 407 -2.88 12.41 29.68
CA LEU A 407 -3.37 11.22 28.99
C LEU A 407 -3.19 9.96 29.86
N PRO A 408 -3.88 9.85 31.02
CA PRO A 408 -3.59 8.82 32.01
C PRO A 408 -3.91 7.39 31.55
N HIS A 409 -4.84 7.22 30.60
CA HIS A 409 -5.34 5.93 30.16
C HIS A 409 -4.84 5.48 28.78
N THR A 410 -3.92 6.21 28.16
CA THR A 410 -3.32 5.78 26.89
C THR A 410 -2.20 4.77 27.10
N ASP A 411 -1.89 4.01 26.04
CA ASP A 411 -0.81 3.02 26.04
C ASP A 411 0.55 3.69 26.31
N ARG A 412 1.45 2.94 26.95
CA ARG A 412 2.80 3.40 27.30
C ARG A 412 3.84 2.41 26.80
N LEU A 413 4.99 2.94 26.41
CA LEU A 413 6.19 2.17 26.08
C LEU A 413 7.35 2.73 26.88
N VAL A 414 8.26 1.86 27.30
CA VAL A 414 9.53 2.25 27.90
C VAL A 414 10.64 1.68 27.04
N ILE A 415 11.50 2.53 26.50
CA ILE A 415 12.67 2.12 25.69
C ILE A 415 13.91 2.77 26.28
N ASP A 416 14.91 1.98 26.64
CA ASP A 416 16.16 2.46 27.27
C ASP A 416 15.92 3.35 28.52
N GLY A 417 14.85 3.05 29.27
CA GLY A 417 14.45 3.81 30.46
C GLY A 417 13.67 5.10 30.17
N VAL A 418 13.48 5.47 28.90
CA VAL A 418 12.69 6.63 28.47
C VAL A 418 11.24 6.23 28.30
N LYS A 419 10.32 7.02 28.85
CA LYS A 419 8.90 6.74 28.77
C LYS A 419 8.24 7.47 27.61
N TYR A 420 7.53 6.71 26.79
CA TYR A 420 6.77 7.20 25.64
C TYR A 420 5.27 6.99 25.85
N VAL A 421 4.50 8.06 25.70
CA VAL A 421 3.03 8.09 25.88
C VAL A 421 2.36 8.13 24.52
N HIS A 422 1.39 7.24 24.29
CA HIS A 422 0.66 7.14 23.02
C HIS A 422 -0.19 8.39 22.77
N HIS A 423 0.07 9.08 21.66
CA HIS A 423 -0.47 10.40 21.36
C HIS A 423 -1.50 10.39 20.24
N TYR A 424 -1.23 9.80 19.07
CA TYR A 424 -2.22 9.68 17.99
C TYR A 424 -2.02 8.39 17.18
N ASP A 425 -3.10 7.96 16.50
CA ASP A 425 -3.07 6.91 15.47
C ASP A 425 -3.40 7.49 14.11
N SER A 426 -2.65 7.11 13.07
CA SER A 426 -3.04 7.33 11.68
C SER A 426 -3.45 6.02 11.02
N LEU A 427 -4.61 6.04 10.37
CA LEU A 427 -5.16 4.91 9.62
C LEU A 427 -5.36 5.28 8.16
N THR A 428 -4.85 4.45 7.25
CA THR A 428 -5.04 4.62 5.81
C THR A 428 -6.45 4.20 5.38
N ASP A 429 -6.88 4.67 4.21
CA ASP A 429 -8.11 4.22 3.55
C ASP A 429 -8.14 2.71 3.35
N VAL A 430 -7.03 2.11 2.93
CA VAL A 430 -6.84 0.66 2.79
C VAL A 430 -7.10 -0.05 4.12
N ALA A 431 -6.55 0.47 5.22
CA ALA A 431 -6.74 -0.08 6.56
C ALA A 431 -8.21 -0.04 7.01
N CYS A 432 -8.92 1.04 6.66
CA CYS A 432 -10.33 1.23 6.98
C CYS A 432 -11.30 0.61 5.95
N GLY A 433 -10.79 0.04 4.86
CA GLY A 433 -11.60 -0.47 3.76
C GLY A 433 -12.39 0.59 2.99
N LEU A 434 -11.87 1.82 2.94
CA LEU A 434 -12.43 2.93 2.18
C LEU A 434 -11.80 3.01 0.80
N ARG A 435 -12.53 3.59 -0.16
CA ARG A 435 -11.96 3.88 -1.49
C ARG A 435 -11.14 5.17 -1.47
N ALA A 436 -9.93 5.07 -2.01
CA ALA A 436 -9.01 6.18 -2.28
C ALA A 436 -9.57 7.17 -3.31
#